data_AF-A0A5C6NVI9-F1
#
_entry.id   AF-A0A5C6NVI9-F1
#
_cell.length_a   1.000
_cell.length_b   1.000
_cell.length_c   1.000
_cell.angle_alpha   90.00
_cell.angle_beta   90.00
_cell.angle_gamma   90.00
#
_symmetry.space_group_name_H-M   'P 1'
#
loop_
_entity.id
_entity.type
_entity.pdbx_description
1 polymer ?
#
loop_
_entity_poly.entity_id
_entity_poly.type
_entity_poly.pdbx_seq_one_letter_code
_entity_poly.pdbx_strand_id
1 'polypeptide(L)' 'MKVVLVTLLLLVCSTQVLTLTCFVCANANDTICMEEFPCPDGSNYCVTVEQGGVISSRTCEPTCPDTPYTNCCTEDLC' A
#
# COMPACT_ATOMS: atom_id res chain seq x y z
N MET A 1 12.83 -3.87 42.53
CA MET A 1 11.62 -3.39 41.82
C MET A 1 11.84 -2.18 40.90
N LYS A 2 13.07 -1.89 40.42
CA LYS A 2 13.36 -0.75 39.52
C LYS A 2 13.58 -1.17 38.05
N VAL A 3 13.82 -2.45 37.80
CA VAL A 3 14.19 -2.99 36.47
C VAL A 3 12.96 -3.23 35.59
N VAL A 4 11.83 -3.60 36.20
CA VAL A 4 10.56 -3.88 35.49
C VAL A 4 10.00 -2.63 34.80
N LEU A 5 10.25 -1.44 35.36
CA LEU A 5 9.76 -0.19 34.80
C LEU A 5 10.46 0.17 33.48
N VAL A 6 11.76 -0.16 33.36
CA VAL A 6 12.57 0.16 32.19
C VAL A 6 12.23 -0.75 31.01
N THR A 7 11.94 -2.03 31.28
CA THR A 7 11.47 -2.96 30.25
C THR A 7 10.12 -2.56 29.67
N LEU A 8 9.23 -1.97 30.48
CA LEU A 8 7.88 -1.58 30.04
C LEU A 8 7.90 -0.36 29.09
N LEU A 9 8.83 0.57 29.28
CA LEU A 9 9.00 1.76 28.42
C LEU A 9 9.50 1.42 27.01
N LEU A 10 10.25 0.34 26.84
CA LEU A 10 10.79 -0.08 25.54
C LEU A 10 9.73 -0.72 24.61
N LEU A 11 8.65 -1.27 25.18
CA LEU A 11 7.59 -1.95 24.41
C LEU A 11 6.64 -0.99 23.68
N VAL A 12 6.59 0.29 24.08
CA VAL A 12 5.59 1.24 23.57
C VAL A 12 6.00 1.90 22.24
N CYS A 13 7.26 1.78 21.82
CA CYS A 13 7.77 2.38 20.58
C CYS A 13 7.86 1.43 19.38
N SER A 14 7.44 0.17 19.50
CA SER A 14 7.64 -0.84 18.44
C SER A 14 6.50 -0.97 17.43
N THR A 15 5.44 -0.15 17.50
CA THR A 15 4.40 -0.12 16.47
C THR A 15 4.86 0.72 15.29
N GLN A 16 5.89 0.27 14.58
CA GLN A 16 6.14 0.72 13.22
C GLN A 16 5.03 0.12 12.37
N VAL A 17 3.98 0.90 12.11
CA VAL A 17 2.94 0.53 11.14
C VAL A 17 3.65 0.59 9.80
N LEU A 18 4.02 -0.57 9.26
CA LEU A 18 4.69 -0.65 7.96
C LEU A 18 3.67 -0.18 6.92
N THR A 19 3.78 1.07 6.48
CA THR A 19 2.87 1.67 5.51
C THR A 19 3.29 1.22 4.11
N LEU A 20 2.43 0.44 3.45
CA LEU A 20 2.63 0.04 2.05
C LEU A 20 2.66 1.30 1.16
N THR A 21 3.58 1.37 0.21
CA THR A 21 3.65 2.42 -0.81
C THR A 21 3.35 1.81 -2.17
N CYS A 22 2.39 2.35 -2.90
CA CYS A 22 2.00 1.84 -4.21
C CYS A 22 2.23 2.88 -5.30
N PHE A 23 2.28 2.45 -6.55
CA PHE A 23 2.09 3.38 -7.66
C PHE A 23 0.61 3.76 -7.80
N VAL A 24 0.34 5.04 -8.09
CA VAL A 24 -0.97 5.58 -8.45
C VAL A 24 -0.87 6.42 -9.72
N CYS A 25 -2.02 6.73 -10.32
CA CYS A 25 -2.08 7.68 -11.43
C CYS A 25 -2.18 9.10 -10.88
N ALA A 26 -1.31 10.00 -11.36
CA ALA A 26 -1.29 11.39 -10.88
C ALA A 26 -2.58 12.15 -11.20
N ASN A 27 -3.20 11.80 -12.33
CA ASN A 27 -4.46 12.34 -12.81
C ASN A 27 -5.01 11.44 -13.94
N ALA A 28 -6.20 11.78 -14.45
CA ALA A 28 -6.87 11.01 -15.49
C ALA A 28 -6.13 10.94 -16.86
N ASN A 29 -5.14 11.81 -17.08
CA ASN A 29 -4.35 11.82 -18.33
C ASN A 29 -2.97 11.15 -18.15
N ASP A 30 -2.64 10.68 -16.95
CA ASP A 30 -1.41 9.95 -16.70
C ASP A 30 -1.57 8.50 -17.18
N THR A 31 -0.94 8.20 -18.31
CA THR A 31 -0.95 6.85 -18.90
C THR A 31 0.15 5.95 -18.35
N ILE A 32 1.06 6.49 -17.53
CA ILE A 32 2.19 5.76 -16.96
C ILE A 32 1.83 5.24 -15.57
N CYS A 33 1.06 6.03 -14.79
CA CYS A 33 0.59 5.69 -13.45
C CYS A 33 1.71 5.19 -12.54
N MET A 34 2.76 6.00 -12.39
CA MET A 34 3.93 5.69 -11.57
C MET A 34 4.18 6.75 -10.49
N GLU A 35 3.15 7.48 -10.07
CA GLU A 35 3.29 8.35 -8.92
C GLU A 35 3.35 7.49 -7.64
N GLU A 36 4.40 7.67 -6.83
CA GLU A 36 4.55 6.96 -5.57
C GLU A 36 3.59 7.53 -4.54
N PHE A 37 2.79 6.68 -3.91
CA PHE A 37 1.80 7.10 -2.94
C PHE A 37 1.82 6.20 -1.70
N PRO A 38 2.06 6.78 -0.50
CA PRO A 38 1.97 6.03 0.74
C PRO A 38 0.51 5.71 1.03
N CYS A 39 0.17 4.43 1.09
CA CYS A 39 -1.21 4.00 1.26
C CYS A 39 -1.76 4.35 2.63
N PRO A 40 -3.07 4.63 2.74
CA PRO A 40 -3.71 4.86 4.02
C PRO A 40 -3.73 3.57 4.86
N ASP A 41 -3.77 3.75 6.18
CA ASP A 41 -3.82 2.65 7.14
C ASP A 41 -4.92 1.63 6.79
N GLY A 42 -4.57 0.35 6.85
CA GLY A 42 -5.46 -0.76 6.52
C GLY A 42 -5.51 -1.14 5.04
N SER A 43 -4.83 -0.39 4.16
CA SER A 43 -4.56 -0.83 2.78
C SER A 43 -3.44 -1.85 2.79
N ASN A 44 -3.72 -3.04 2.26
CA ASN A 44 -2.74 -4.13 2.21
C ASN A 44 -2.35 -4.51 0.79
N TYR A 45 -3.00 -3.91 -0.22
CA TYR A 45 -2.82 -4.26 -1.63
C TYR A 45 -2.65 -3.02 -2.49
N CYS A 46 -1.65 -3.05 -3.36
CA CYS A 46 -1.62 -2.23 -4.57
C CYS A 46 -2.45 -2.93 -5.62
N VAL A 47 -3.43 -2.23 -6.18
CA VAL A 47 -4.38 -2.76 -7.15
C VAL A 47 -4.16 -2.05 -8.47
N THR A 48 -3.80 -2.82 -9.50
CA THR A 48 -3.69 -2.34 -10.88
C THR A 48 -4.87 -2.87 -11.68
N VAL A 49 -5.55 -1.99 -12.40
CA VAL A 49 -6.56 -2.37 -13.40
C VAL A 49 -5.95 -2.15 -14.78
N GLU A 50 -5.83 -3.22 -15.55
CA GLU A 50 -5.19 -3.22 -16.87
C GLU A 50 -6.03 -4.01 -17.88
N GLN A 51 -6.30 -3.40 -19.03
CA GLN A 51 -7.00 -4.04 -20.13
C GLN A 51 -6.18 -3.90 -21.43
N GLY A 52 -5.76 -5.03 -21.99
CA GLY A 52 -5.06 -5.06 -23.27
C GLY A 52 -3.71 -4.33 -23.28
N GLY A 53 -2.95 -4.37 -22.17
CA GLY A 53 -1.66 -3.70 -22.06
C GLY A 53 -1.74 -2.23 -21.61
N VAL A 54 -2.94 -1.70 -21.40
CA VAL A 54 -3.17 -0.31 -20.97
C VAL A 54 -3.64 -0.30 -19.53
N ILE A 55 -2.86 0.35 -18.66
CA ILE A 55 -3.23 0.59 -17.27
C ILE A 55 -4.30 1.68 -17.25
N SER A 56 -5.48 1.37 -16.70
CA SER A 56 -6.55 2.35 -16.50
C SER A 56 -6.48 3.02 -15.15
N SER A 57 -6.03 2.30 -14.12
CA SER A 57 -5.91 2.83 -12.76
C SER A 57 -4.95 2.02 -11.90
N ARG A 58 -4.33 2.69 -10.94
CA ARG A 58 -3.66 2.05 -9.80
C ARG A 58 -4.11 2.68 -8.48
N THR A 59 -4.46 1.86 -7.50
CA THR A 59 -4.98 2.31 -6.19
C THR A 59 -4.46 1.47 -5.03
N CYS A 60 -4.57 2.01 -3.82
CA CYS A 60 -4.36 1.27 -2.58
C CYS A 60 -5.69 0.74 -2.07
N GLU A 61 -5.81 -0.55 -1.80
CA GLU A 61 -7.05 -1.15 -1.31
C GLU A 61 -6.82 -2.06 -0.09
N PRO A 62 -7.81 -2.19 0.81
CA PRO A 62 -7.73 -3.11 1.94
C PRO A 62 -7.80 -4.58 1.52
N THR A 63 -8.41 -4.85 0.36
CA THR A 63 -8.64 -6.19 -0.20
C THR A 63 -8.38 -6.16 -1.70
N CYS A 64 -7.86 -7.26 -2.25
CA CYS A 64 -7.76 -7.42 -3.70
C CYS A 64 -9.13 -7.74 -4.33
N PRO A 65 -9.65 -6.90 -5.25
CA PRO A 65 -10.88 -7.21 -5.98
C PRO A 65 -10.69 -8.38 -6.95
N ASP A 66 -11.62 -9.33 -6.93
CA ASP A 66 -11.64 -10.47 -7.87
C ASP A 66 -12.38 -10.07 -9.16
N THR A 67 -11.68 -9.36 -10.05
CA THR A 67 -12.22 -8.96 -11.37
C THR A 67 -11.22 -9.30 -12.49
N PRO A 68 -11.70 -9.55 -13.73
CA PRO A 68 -10.87 -10.14 -14.80
C PRO A 68 -9.72 -9.26 -15.32
N TYR A 69 -9.68 -7.99 -14.93
CA TYR A 69 -8.65 -7.03 -15.33
C TYR A 69 -7.85 -6.49 -14.15
N THR A 70 -8.04 -7.08 -12.98
CA THR A 70 -7.40 -6.65 -11.74
C THR A 70 -6.19 -7.52 -11.42
N ASN A 71 -5.06 -6.88 -11.14
CA ASN A 71 -3.89 -7.51 -10.57
C ASN A 71 -3.55 -6.83 -9.24
N CYS A 72 -3.22 -7.62 -8.22
CA CYS A 72 -2.90 -7.10 -6.91
C CYS A 72 -1.57 -7.64 -6.39
N CYS A 73 -0.87 -6.81 -5.65
CA CYS A 73 0.40 -7.13 -5.00
C CYS A 73 0.48 -6.45 -3.64
N THR A 74 1.40 -6.90 -2.79
CA THR A 74 1.53 -6.46 -1.39
C THR A 74 2.93 -5.93 -1.08
N GLU A 75 3.73 -5.69 -2.12
CA GLU A 75 5.11 -5.20 -2.02
C GLU A 75 5.13 -3.71 -2.37
N ASP A 76 6.10 -2.97 -1.81
CA ASP A 76 6.24 -1.56 -2.12
C ASP A 76 6.56 -1.35 -3.61
N LEU A 77 5.86 -0.40 -4.22
CA LEU A 77 6.08 0.09 -5.57
C LEU A 77 6.03 -1.04 -6.63
N CYS A 78 5.07 -1.94 -6.45
CA CYS A 78 4.48 -2.68 -7.56
C CYS A 78 3.39 -1.80 -8.25
#